data_AF-J4C8A8-F1
#
_entry.id   AF-J4C8A8-F1
#
_cell.length_a   1.000
_cell.length_b   1.000
_cell.length_c   1.000
_cell.angle_alpha   90.00
_cell.angle_beta   90.00
_cell.angle_gamma   90.00
#
_symmetry.space_group_name_H-M   'P 1'
#
loop_
_entity.id
_entity.type
_entity.pdbx_description
1 polymer ?
#
loop_
_entity_poly.entity_id
_entity_poly.type
_entity_poly.pdbx_seq_one_letter_code
_entity_poly.pdbx_strand_id
1 'polypeptide(L)'
;MFGDNGLAYSSGTLVGSASPDLFSYLFVADVVCIIVSLIKRNALAAAILAFGTAFGAPMELSERVFDLRQKLTVFHHVGVTDGDGFMAPRLRFTHLVPTDSYQGSIADGFACAALGHKLKQHKFLFVDSDETLVELLAFSDCKNWFVALLGFWTRYSLTRQFKFYSGLRGKVSVLGTLEELVDFAHLQIHYVHNQAYLFGRLVQKGLTAHVLTYKLHAKLAPALATYGDRTDKRLRPP
;
A
#
# COMPACT_ATOMS: atom_id res chain seq x y z
N MET A 1 58.89 -10.66 -76.11
CA MET A 1 60.15 -11.41 -75.89
C MET A 1 60.02 -12.16 -74.58
N PHE A 2 60.43 -13.44 -74.61
CA PHE A 2 60.90 -14.29 -73.50
C PHE A 2 61.13 -13.57 -72.16
N GLY A 3 60.70 -14.07 -71.01
CA GLY A 3 61.07 -15.38 -70.41
C GLY A 3 61.67 -15.04 -69.03
N ASP A 4 60.99 -15.45 -67.97
CA ASP A 4 61.44 -16.48 -66.99
C ASP A 4 62.42 -16.00 -65.92
N ASN A 5 62.00 -16.18 -64.65
CA ASN A 5 62.74 -16.91 -63.63
C ASN A 5 61.82 -17.18 -62.42
N GLY A 6 61.50 -18.44 -62.19
CA GLY A 6 60.63 -18.90 -61.10
C GLY A 6 61.37 -19.23 -59.80
N LEU A 7 60.59 -19.61 -58.78
CA LEU A 7 60.84 -20.72 -57.85
C LEU A 7 59.63 -20.97 -56.92
N ALA A 8 59.07 -22.19 -57.05
CA ALA A 8 58.44 -23.11 -56.09
C ALA A 8 57.50 -22.68 -54.92
N TYR A 9 56.27 -23.23 -54.98
CA TYR A 9 55.37 -23.83 -53.96
C TYR A 9 55.34 -23.33 -52.49
N SER A 10 54.17 -23.12 -51.89
CA SER A 10 53.31 -24.21 -51.40
C SER A 10 51.81 -23.87 -51.36
N SER A 11 51.00 -24.71 -52.01
CA SER A 11 49.56 -24.85 -51.75
C SER A 11 49.31 -25.46 -50.38
N GLY A 12 48.37 -24.91 -49.61
CA GLY A 12 48.04 -25.42 -48.28
C GLY A 12 46.89 -24.68 -47.62
N THR A 13 45.78 -24.50 -48.31
CA THR A 13 44.49 -24.13 -47.71
C THR A 13 43.95 -25.34 -46.94
N LEU A 14 43.96 -25.27 -45.60
CA LEU A 14 43.17 -26.16 -44.75
C LEU A 14 41.98 -25.38 -44.20
N VAL A 15 40.86 -25.45 -44.94
CA VAL A 15 39.53 -25.21 -44.39
C VAL A 15 39.22 -26.38 -43.47
N GLY A 16 39.51 -26.19 -42.17
CA GLY A 16 39.15 -27.13 -41.13
C GLY A 16 37.63 -27.12 -40.95
N SER A 17 36.99 -28.26 -41.25
CA SER A 17 35.60 -28.53 -40.92
C SER A 17 35.41 -28.47 -39.41
N ALA A 18 34.86 -27.37 -38.90
CA ALA A 18 34.33 -27.31 -37.55
C ALA A 18 33.28 -28.43 -37.41
N SER A 19 33.47 -29.30 -36.43
CA SER A 19 32.56 -30.41 -36.18
C SER A 19 31.14 -29.85 -35.89
N PRO A 20 30.08 -30.52 -36.38
CA PRO A 20 28.70 -30.09 -36.17
C PRO A 20 28.32 -29.97 -34.68
N ASP A 21 29.05 -30.65 -33.80
CA ASP A 21 28.89 -30.56 -32.36
C ASP A 21 29.25 -29.17 -31.82
N LEU A 22 30.33 -28.55 -32.33
CA LEU A 22 30.83 -27.26 -31.83
C LEU A 22 29.87 -26.11 -32.19
N PHE A 23 29.23 -26.19 -33.35
CA PHE A 23 28.20 -25.25 -33.79
C PHE A 23 26.93 -25.37 -32.93
N SER A 24 26.58 -26.59 -32.56
CA SER A 24 25.42 -26.89 -31.70
C SER A 24 25.63 -26.35 -30.28
N TYR A 25 26.84 -26.49 -29.71
CA TYR A 25 27.17 -25.94 -28.39
C TYR A 25 27.16 -24.42 -28.36
N LEU A 26 27.68 -23.75 -29.40
CA LEU A 26 27.67 -22.29 -29.50
C LEU A 26 26.24 -21.74 -29.64
N PHE A 27 25.38 -22.41 -30.42
CA PHE A 27 23.98 -22.03 -30.57
C PHE A 27 23.20 -22.17 -29.25
N VAL A 28 23.43 -23.26 -28.49
CA VAL A 28 22.81 -23.44 -27.17
C VAL A 28 23.31 -22.40 -26.17
N ALA A 29 24.60 -22.07 -26.19
CA ALA A 29 25.16 -21.03 -25.32
C ALA A 29 24.56 -19.65 -25.61
N ASP A 30 24.39 -19.28 -26.88
CA ASP A 30 23.77 -18.02 -27.28
C ASP A 30 22.29 -17.96 -26.89
N VAL A 31 21.54 -19.04 -27.10
CA VAL A 31 20.13 -19.12 -26.67
C VAL A 31 20.01 -19.02 -25.14
N VAL A 32 20.88 -19.70 -24.38
CA VAL A 32 20.92 -19.59 -22.92
C VAL A 32 21.28 -18.17 -22.48
N CYS A 33 22.26 -17.52 -23.12
CA CYS A 33 22.62 -16.13 -22.83
C CYS A 33 21.47 -15.16 -23.14
N ILE A 34 20.71 -15.38 -24.22
CA ILE A 34 19.53 -14.60 -24.57
C ILE A 34 18.41 -14.82 -23.53
N ILE A 35 18.16 -16.08 -23.13
CA ILE A 35 17.16 -16.42 -22.11
C ILE A 35 17.55 -15.81 -20.75
N VAL A 36 18.81 -15.93 -20.32
CA VAL A 36 19.32 -15.32 -19.08
C VAL A 36 19.23 -13.79 -19.15
N SER A 37 19.50 -13.19 -20.31
CA SER A 37 19.39 -11.74 -20.51
C SER A 37 17.92 -11.27 -20.50
N LEU A 38 16.99 -12.07 -21.04
CA LEU A 38 15.55 -11.83 -20.96
C LEU A 38 15.03 -11.99 -19.53
N ILE A 39 15.48 -13.01 -18.79
CA ILE A 39 15.15 -13.22 -17.37
C ILE A 39 15.70 -12.05 -16.53
N LYS A 40 16.95 -11.62 -16.75
CA LYS A 40 17.54 -10.46 -16.07
C LYS A 40 16.84 -9.15 -16.43
N ARG A 41 16.45 -8.93 -17.70
CA ARG A 41 15.66 -7.77 -18.12
C ARG A 41 14.25 -7.78 -17.52
N ASN A 42 13.62 -8.95 -17.39
CA ASN A 42 12.32 -9.08 -16.73
C ASN A 42 12.43 -8.91 -15.21
N ALA A 43 13.50 -9.39 -14.58
CA ALA A 43 13.78 -9.15 -13.17
C ALA A 43 14.11 -7.68 -12.90
N LEU A 44 14.85 -7.02 -13.80
CA LEU A 44 15.14 -5.59 -13.74
C LEU A 44 13.87 -4.77 -14.03
N ALA A 45 13.03 -5.17 -14.98
CA ALA A 45 11.75 -4.52 -15.26
C ALA A 45 10.76 -4.72 -14.11
N ALA A 46 10.74 -5.89 -13.46
CA ALA A 46 9.97 -6.16 -12.25
C ALA A 46 10.51 -5.36 -11.05
N ALA A 47 11.82 -5.19 -10.94
CA ALA A 47 12.45 -4.33 -9.95
C ALA A 47 12.16 -2.84 -10.23
N ILE A 48 12.22 -2.39 -11.48
CA ILE A 48 11.88 -1.02 -11.90
C ILE A 48 10.38 -0.75 -11.74
N LEU A 49 9.50 -1.73 -12.00
CA LEU A 49 8.08 -1.69 -11.65
C LEU A 49 7.87 -1.67 -10.12
N ALA A 50 8.69 -2.38 -9.35
CA ALA A 50 8.69 -2.31 -7.88
C ALA A 50 9.21 -0.96 -7.36
N PHE A 51 10.08 -0.26 -8.09
CA PHE A 51 10.55 1.09 -7.76
C PHE A 51 9.63 2.21 -8.27
N GLY A 52 8.90 1.99 -9.37
CA GLY A 52 7.96 2.95 -9.95
C GLY A 52 6.57 2.97 -9.30
N THR A 53 6.31 1.99 -8.43
CA THR A 53 5.10 1.96 -7.60
C THR A 53 5.37 2.70 -6.29
N ALA A 54 5.45 4.02 -6.36
CA ALA A 54 5.19 4.92 -5.23
C ALA A 54 3.71 4.83 -4.82
N PHE A 55 3.23 3.61 -4.54
CA PHE A 55 1.92 3.38 -3.94
C PHE A 55 1.97 3.94 -2.53
N GLY A 56 0.92 4.66 -2.16
CA GLY A 56 0.80 5.33 -0.88
C GLY A 56 1.23 4.40 0.24
N ALA A 57 2.35 4.73 0.89
CA ALA A 57 2.82 3.91 2.00
C ALA A 57 1.65 3.65 2.97
N PRO A 58 1.51 2.41 3.43
CA PRO A 58 0.40 1.97 4.24
C PRO A 58 0.31 2.87 5.46
N MET A 59 -0.87 3.38 5.83
CA MET A 59 -1.01 4.08 7.10
C MET A 59 -0.90 3.06 8.24
N GLU A 60 0.33 2.73 8.59
CA GLU A 60 0.74 1.90 9.71
C GLU A 60 1.12 2.80 10.89
N LEU A 61 0.12 3.15 11.71
CA LEU A 61 0.33 3.69 13.05
C LEU A 61 0.66 2.53 14.00
N SER A 62 1.78 1.88 13.73
CA SER A 62 2.31 0.78 14.56
C SER A 62 3.10 1.36 15.73
N GLU A 63 3.03 0.72 16.89
CA GLU A 63 3.83 1.03 18.09
C GLU A 63 5.33 1.07 17.84
N ARG A 64 5.79 0.47 16.74
CA ARG A 64 7.21 0.50 16.34
C ARG A 64 7.65 1.85 15.76
N VAL A 65 6.70 2.71 15.37
CA VAL A 65 6.92 3.97 14.65
C VAL A 65 6.96 5.15 15.61
N PHE A 66 6.30 5.04 16.75
CA PHE A 66 6.37 6.01 17.82
C PHE A 66 6.17 5.33 19.16
N ASP A 67 6.89 5.81 20.18
CA ASP A 67 6.51 5.62 21.59
C ASP A 67 5.28 6.49 21.92
N LEU A 68 4.20 6.30 21.13
CA LEU A 68 2.96 7.06 21.18
C LEU A 68 2.07 6.60 22.33
N ARG A 69 2.21 5.37 22.82
CA ARG A 69 1.35 4.82 23.88
C ARG A 69 1.38 5.68 25.15
N GLN A 70 2.54 6.25 25.51
CA GLN A 70 2.66 7.14 26.68
C GLN A 70 2.10 8.56 26.42
N LYS A 71 1.91 8.91 25.16
CA LYS A 71 1.49 10.24 24.68
C LYS A 71 0.02 10.31 24.30
N LEU A 72 -0.67 9.17 24.30
CA LEU A 72 -2.05 9.03 23.90
C LEU A 72 -2.87 8.54 25.09
N THR A 73 -4.02 9.18 25.31
CA THR A 73 -5.02 8.72 26.26
C THR A 73 -5.85 7.56 25.68
N VAL A 74 -6.06 7.57 24.36
CA VAL A 74 -6.67 6.45 23.64
C VAL A 74 -5.76 6.02 22.50
N PHE A 75 -5.42 4.74 22.45
CA PHE A 75 -4.77 4.09 21.32
C PHE A 75 -5.52 2.80 21.00
N HIS A 76 -6.39 2.85 20.00
CA HIS A 76 -7.12 1.68 19.52
C HIS A 76 -6.79 1.43 18.06
N HIS A 77 -6.06 0.35 17.79
CA HIS A 77 -5.68 -0.04 16.43
C HIS A 77 -6.13 -1.48 16.16
N VAL A 78 -6.87 -1.67 15.07
CA VAL A 78 -7.37 -2.98 14.65
C VAL A 78 -7.10 -3.17 13.16
N GLY A 79 -6.48 -4.30 12.81
CA GLY A 79 -6.21 -4.66 11.43
C GLY A 79 -6.73 -6.06 11.09
N VAL A 80 -7.23 -6.21 9.86
CA VAL A 80 -7.56 -7.50 9.26
C VAL A 80 -6.81 -7.63 7.94
N THR A 81 -6.21 -8.79 7.73
CA THR A 81 -5.58 -9.20 6.48
C THR A 81 -6.21 -10.51 6.04
N ASP A 82 -6.44 -10.66 4.73
CA ASP A 82 -6.92 -11.90 4.13
C ASP A 82 -5.82 -12.51 3.24
N GLY A 83 -5.28 -13.65 3.67
CA GLY A 83 -4.14 -14.33 3.02
C GLY A 83 -2.77 -13.78 3.43
N ASP A 84 -1.74 -14.31 2.77
CA ASP A 84 -0.34 -14.02 3.05
C ASP A 84 0.32 -13.16 1.98
N GLY A 85 1.38 -12.45 2.37
CA GLY A 85 2.21 -11.67 1.46
C GLY A 85 1.84 -10.20 1.35
N PHE A 86 2.63 -9.48 0.53
CA PHE A 86 2.56 -8.03 0.38
C PHE A 86 1.30 -7.56 -0.36
N MET A 87 0.73 -8.40 -1.22
CA MET A 87 -0.47 -8.09 -2.01
C MET A 87 -1.78 -8.50 -1.32
N ALA A 88 -1.72 -9.14 -0.16
CA ALA A 88 -2.89 -9.58 0.59
C ALA A 88 -3.83 -8.38 0.88
N PRO A 89 -5.14 -8.50 0.60
CA PRO A 89 -6.13 -7.50 0.98
C PRO A 89 -6.06 -7.19 2.49
N ARG A 90 -6.05 -5.90 2.81
CA ARG A 90 -5.95 -5.39 4.17
C ARG A 90 -7.01 -4.33 4.40
N LEU A 91 -7.46 -4.25 5.64
CA LEU A 91 -8.24 -3.13 6.14
C LEU A 91 -7.79 -2.87 7.58
N ARG A 92 -7.44 -1.63 7.86
CA ARG A 92 -7.03 -1.18 9.19
C ARG A 92 -7.91 -0.05 9.66
N PHE A 93 -8.12 -0.02 10.96
CA PHE A 93 -8.79 1.02 11.70
C PHE A 93 -7.85 1.52 12.79
N THR A 94 -7.83 2.82 13.00
CA THR A 94 -7.13 3.44 14.12
C THR A 94 -7.99 4.54 14.72
N HIS A 95 -8.04 4.59 16.05
CA HIS A 95 -8.60 5.70 16.81
C HIS A 95 -7.59 6.11 17.89
N LEU A 96 -7.10 7.35 17.77
CA LEU A 96 -6.11 7.96 18.62
C LEU A 96 -6.68 9.20 19.30
N VAL A 97 -6.43 9.35 20.59
CA VAL A 97 -6.72 10.58 21.35
C VAL A 97 -5.43 10.97 22.07
N PRO A 98 -4.83 12.12 21.73
CA PRO A 98 -3.62 12.59 22.39
C PRO A 98 -3.87 13.03 23.82
N THR A 99 -2.88 12.85 24.67
CA THR A 99 -2.87 13.42 26.03
C THR A 99 -2.48 14.89 25.95
N ASP A 100 -3.12 15.74 26.75
CA ASP A 100 -2.89 17.20 26.74
C ASP A 100 -1.41 17.59 26.88
N SER A 101 -0.66 16.88 27.74
CA SER A 101 0.76 17.12 27.98
C SER A 101 1.67 16.87 26.76
N TYR A 102 1.17 16.20 25.72
CA TYR A 102 1.95 15.76 24.57
C TYR A 102 1.45 16.30 23.22
N GLN A 103 0.50 17.23 23.22
CA GLN A 103 -0.05 17.81 21.99
C GLN A 103 1.03 18.45 21.11
N GLY A 104 2.00 19.16 21.69
CA GLY A 104 3.13 19.73 20.95
C GLY A 104 4.04 18.70 20.27
N SER A 105 4.07 17.46 20.77
CA SER A 105 4.85 16.38 20.16
C SER A 105 4.17 15.71 18.95
N ILE A 106 2.94 16.13 18.64
CA ILE A 106 2.12 15.65 17.52
C ILE A 106 1.96 16.75 16.45
N ALA A 107 2.55 17.93 16.68
CA ALA A 107 2.48 19.08 15.75
C ALA A 107 3.05 18.78 14.35
N ASP A 108 4.06 17.90 14.25
CA ASP A 108 4.63 17.46 12.98
C ASP A 108 3.74 16.47 12.19
N GLY A 109 2.54 16.20 12.72
CA GLY A 109 1.54 15.34 12.12
C GLY A 109 1.75 13.85 12.37
N PHE A 110 1.02 13.03 11.62
CA PHE A 110 1.05 11.59 11.77
C PHE A 110 2.01 10.95 10.78
N ALA A 111 2.75 9.92 11.18
CA ALA A 111 3.59 9.14 10.27
C ALA A 111 3.25 7.67 10.33
N CYS A 112 3.50 6.99 9.22
CA CYS A 112 3.41 5.54 9.12
C CYS A 112 4.76 4.89 8.84
N ALA A 113 4.94 3.63 9.24
CA ALA A 113 6.06 2.83 8.78
C ALA A 113 5.95 2.59 7.27
N ALA A 114 6.92 3.07 6.51
CA ALA A 114 7.15 2.63 5.14
C ALA A 114 8.06 1.38 5.12
N LEU A 115 8.13 0.73 3.96
CA LEU A 115 9.05 -0.39 3.72
C LEU A 115 10.48 0.02 4.12
N GLY A 116 11.16 -0.79 4.93
CA GLY A 116 12.51 -0.50 5.40
C GLY A 116 12.62 0.44 6.60
N HIS A 117 11.60 0.49 7.47
CA HIS A 117 11.58 1.26 8.73
C HIS A 117 11.68 2.79 8.58
N LYS A 118 11.65 3.33 7.36
CA LYS A 118 11.57 4.78 7.14
C LYS A 118 10.16 5.26 7.46
N LEU A 119 10.04 6.30 8.29
CA LEU A 119 8.76 6.91 8.60
C LEU A 119 8.31 7.77 7.42
N LYS A 120 7.11 7.51 6.89
CA LYS A 120 6.45 8.41 5.94
C LYS A 120 5.47 9.28 6.70
N GLN A 121 5.81 10.55 6.84
CA GLN A 121 4.91 11.57 7.37
C GLN A 121 3.75 11.83 6.41
N HIS A 122 2.55 11.84 6.96
CA HIS A 122 1.33 12.28 6.32
C HIS A 122 1.19 13.79 6.50
N LYS A 123 2.00 14.57 5.78
CA LYS A 123 2.02 16.04 5.87
C LYS A 123 0.66 16.72 5.62
N PHE A 124 -0.29 16.01 5.03
CA PHE A 124 -1.66 16.49 4.81
C PHE A 124 -2.54 16.37 6.06
N LEU A 125 -2.17 15.53 7.03
CA LEU A 125 -2.79 15.48 8.36
C LEU A 125 -2.06 16.47 9.25
N PHE A 126 -2.33 17.76 9.02
CA PHE A 126 -1.77 18.85 9.80
C PHE A 126 -2.86 19.48 10.67
N VAL A 127 -2.39 20.09 11.75
CA VAL A 127 -3.17 20.86 12.70
C VAL A 127 -2.64 22.29 12.56
N ASP A 128 -3.52 23.26 12.36
CA ASP A 128 -3.09 24.65 12.21
C ASP A 128 -2.51 25.19 13.53
N SER A 129 -1.74 26.28 13.47
CA SER A 129 -1.02 26.81 14.64
C SER A 129 -1.92 27.25 15.80
N ASP A 130 -3.19 27.55 15.51
CA ASP A 130 -4.20 27.92 16.51
C ASP A 130 -5.13 26.76 16.88
N GLU A 131 -4.88 25.58 16.31
CA GLU A 131 -5.65 24.37 16.54
C GLU A 131 -4.92 23.42 17.49
N THR A 132 -5.70 22.62 18.18
CA THR A 132 -5.24 21.63 19.13
C THR A 132 -5.90 20.30 18.82
N LEU A 133 -5.12 19.31 18.43
CA LEU A 133 -5.65 17.99 18.10
C LEU A 133 -6.21 17.31 19.35
N VAL A 134 -7.42 16.75 19.22
CA VAL A 134 -8.06 15.94 20.26
C VAL A 134 -8.49 14.57 19.82
N GLU A 135 -8.62 14.32 18.52
CA GLU A 135 -9.05 13.01 18.04
C GLU A 135 -8.51 12.78 16.63
N LEU A 136 -7.98 11.59 16.37
CA LEU A 136 -7.77 11.08 15.03
C LEU A 136 -8.47 9.73 14.92
N LEU A 137 -9.37 9.60 13.96
CA LEU A 137 -9.97 8.32 13.60
C LEU A 137 -9.78 8.07 12.11
N ALA A 138 -9.33 6.88 11.73
CA ALA A 138 -9.02 6.58 10.34
C ALA A 138 -9.26 5.13 9.93
N PHE A 139 -9.57 4.95 8.64
CA PHE A 139 -9.57 3.66 7.96
C PHE A 139 -8.62 3.70 6.76
N SER A 140 -7.97 2.56 6.46
CA SER A 140 -7.15 2.44 5.25
C SER A 140 -7.02 0.99 4.79
N ASP A 141 -6.97 0.78 3.46
CA ASP A 141 -6.57 -0.50 2.87
C ASP A 141 -5.05 -0.68 2.79
N CYS A 142 -4.29 0.27 3.32
CA CYS A 142 -2.83 0.27 3.33
C CYS A 142 -2.19 0.30 1.92
N LYS A 143 -2.96 0.60 0.86
CA LYS A 143 -2.47 0.51 -0.51
C LYS A 143 -3.01 1.59 -1.42
N ASN A 144 -4.33 1.68 -1.54
CA ASN A 144 -4.99 2.52 -2.52
C ASN A 144 -5.78 3.65 -1.88
N TRP A 145 -6.31 3.48 -0.68
CA TRP A 145 -7.19 4.48 -0.10
C TRP A 145 -7.07 4.61 1.41
N PHE A 146 -7.49 5.77 1.90
CA PHE A 146 -7.71 6.01 3.32
C PHE A 146 -8.82 7.03 3.51
N VAL A 147 -9.38 7.04 4.71
CA VAL A 147 -10.15 8.14 5.26
C VAL A 147 -9.61 8.49 6.64
N ALA A 148 -9.59 9.76 6.98
CA ALA A 148 -9.21 10.24 8.29
C ALA A 148 -10.14 11.37 8.73
N LEU A 149 -10.54 11.33 9.99
CA LEU A 149 -11.28 12.36 10.70
C LEU A 149 -10.35 12.90 11.77
N LEU A 150 -10.04 14.19 11.71
CA LEU A 150 -9.30 14.92 12.73
C LEU A 150 -10.28 15.78 13.52
N GLY A 151 -10.46 15.49 14.80
CA GLY A 151 -11.11 16.36 15.75
C GLY A 151 -10.11 17.32 16.37
N PHE A 152 -10.43 18.60 16.39
CA PHE A 152 -9.56 19.64 16.96
C PHE A 152 -10.36 20.70 17.73
N TRP A 153 -9.70 21.35 18.68
CA TRP A 153 -10.16 22.60 19.28
C TRP A 153 -9.44 23.77 18.64
N THR A 154 -10.12 24.89 18.54
CA THR A 154 -9.49 26.18 18.27
C THR A 154 -9.84 27.13 19.39
N ARG A 155 -8.94 28.06 19.71
CA ARG A 155 -9.17 29.09 20.74
C ARG A 155 -10.39 29.97 20.45
N TYR A 156 -10.87 29.99 19.21
CA TYR A 156 -12.00 30.80 18.77
C TYR A 156 -13.34 30.06 18.78
N SER A 157 -13.35 28.76 19.08
CA SER A 157 -14.58 27.95 19.05
C SER A 157 -14.84 27.30 20.40
N LEU A 158 -16.09 27.42 20.85
CA LEU A 158 -16.59 26.72 22.04
C LEU A 158 -17.00 25.27 21.76
N THR A 159 -16.90 24.83 20.50
CA THR A 159 -17.23 23.46 20.09
C THR A 159 -16.07 22.81 19.35
N ARG A 160 -15.92 21.50 19.56
CA ARG A 160 -14.97 20.68 18.81
C ARG A 160 -15.28 20.76 17.32
N GLN A 161 -14.27 21.04 16.53
CA GLN A 161 -14.33 21.09 15.06
C GLN A 161 -13.72 19.84 14.45
N PHE A 162 -14.04 19.57 13.18
CA PHE A 162 -13.55 18.40 12.48
C PHE A 162 -13.05 18.72 11.08
N LYS A 163 -11.94 18.08 10.70
CA LYS A 163 -11.41 18.04 9.35
C LYS A 163 -11.56 16.61 8.82
N PHE A 164 -12.13 16.48 7.62
CA PHE A 164 -12.39 15.20 6.99
C PHE A 164 -11.47 15.03 5.77
N TYR A 165 -10.66 13.99 5.77
CA TYR A 165 -9.70 13.71 4.72
C TYR A 165 -10.03 12.38 4.05
N SER A 166 -10.00 12.37 2.73
CA SER A 166 -9.97 11.15 1.94
C SER A 166 -8.70 11.08 1.11
N GLY A 167 -8.25 9.87 0.83
CA GLY A 167 -7.14 9.63 -0.06
C GLY A 167 -7.46 8.51 -1.03
N LEU A 168 -7.09 8.69 -2.29
CA LEU A 168 -7.20 7.68 -3.33
C LEU A 168 -5.98 7.72 -4.24
N ARG A 169 -5.26 6.60 -4.33
CA ARG A 169 -4.06 6.39 -5.16
C ARG A 169 -3.03 7.52 -5.00
N GLY A 170 -2.79 7.92 -3.76
CA GLY A 170 -1.82 8.96 -3.40
C GLY A 170 -2.33 10.40 -3.53
N LYS A 171 -3.51 10.63 -4.10
CA LYS A 171 -4.16 11.94 -4.10
C LYS A 171 -4.98 12.11 -2.83
N VAL A 172 -4.85 13.26 -2.18
CA VAL A 172 -5.57 13.60 -0.95
C VAL A 172 -6.62 14.66 -1.26
N SER A 173 -7.77 14.56 -0.63
CA SER A 173 -8.87 15.52 -0.76
C SER A 173 -9.46 15.81 0.62
N VAL A 174 -9.82 17.07 0.85
CA VAL A 174 -10.54 17.50 2.05
C VAL A 174 -12.02 17.48 1.72
N LEU A 175 -12.81 16.85 2.58
CA LEU A 175 -14.26 16.73 2.45
C LEU A 175 -14.94 17.74 3.36
N GLY A 176 -16.13 18.21 2.97
CA GLY A 176 -16.86 19.24 3.69
C GLY A 176 -17.64 18.69 4.89
N THR A 177 -18.03 17.42 4.86
CA THR A 177 -18.94 16.83 5.85
C THR A 177 -18.54 15.42 6.27
N LEU A 178 -19.06 14.99 7.43
CA LEU A 178 -18.91 13.62 7.90
C LEU A 178 -19.60 12.64 6.96
N GLU A 179 -20.74 13.03 6.39
CA GLU A 179 -21.52 12.25 5.43
C GLU A 179 -20.71 11.97 4.16
N GLU A 180 -20.03 12.97 3.60
CA GLU A 180 -19.12 12.76 2.46
C GLU A 180 -18.01 11.77 2.78
N LEU A 181 -17.45 11.83 4.01
CA LEU A 181 -16.41 10.90 4.45
C LEU A 181 -16.94 9.47 4.58
N VAL A 182 -18.13 9.31 5.17
CA VAL A 182 -18.83 8.01 5.28
C VAL A 182 -19.14 7.46 3.90
N ASP A 183 -19.59 8.32 2.98
CA ASP A 183 -19.93 7.95 1.61
C ASP A 183 -18.72 7.47 0.84
N PHE A 184 -17.60 8.19 0.92
CA PHE A 184 -16.34 7.76 0.34
C PHE A 184 -15.90 6.41 0.91
N ALA A 185 -15.87 6.27 2.25
CA ALA A 185 -15.47 5.02 2.90
C ALA A 185 -16.38 3.85 2.50
N HIS A 186 -17.68 4.08 2.44
CA HIS A 186 -18.66 3.10 1.97
C HIS A 186 -18.36 2.67 0.54
N LEU A 187 -18.08 3.60 -0.38
CA LEU A 187 -17.74 3.24 -1.76
C LEU A 187 -16.50 2.35 -1.83
N GLN A 188 -15.46 2.70 -1.06
CA GLN A 188 -14.22 1.93 -1.03
C GLN A 188 -14.37 0.57 -0.35
N ILE A 189 -15.28 0.41 0.60
CA ILE A 189 -15.48 -0.86 1.30
C ILE A 189 -16.47 -1.76 0.57
N HIS A 190 -17.55 -1.19 0.03
CA HIS A 190 -18.61 -1.95 -0.62
C HIS A 190 -18.21 -2.44 -2.01
N TYR A 191 -17.63 -1.58 -2.85
CA TYR A 191 -17.38 -1.89 -4.25
C TYR A 191 -15.98 -2.47 -4.51
N VAL A 192 -15.03 -2.33 -3.58
CA VAL A 192 -13.72 -2.95 -3.73
C VAL A 192 -13.80 -4.41 -3.28
N HIS A 193 -13.33 -5.30 -4.13
CA HIS A 193 -13.34 -6.74 -3.89
C HIS A 193 -12.73 -7.08 -2.51
N ASN A 194 -13.42 -7.95 -1.75
CA ASN A 194 -13.07 -8.43 -0.41
C ASN A 194 -13.12 -7.40 0.73
N GLN A 195 -13.32 -6.11 0.48
CA GLN A 195 -13.27 -5.11 1.55
C GLN A 195 -14.47 -5.18 2.50
N ALA A 196 -15.69 -5.45 2.00
CA ALA A 196 -16.86 -5.64 2.85
C ALA A 196 -16.70 -6.82 3.83
N TYR A 197 -16.10 -7.93 3.36
CA TYR A 197 -15.77 -9.08 4.20
C TYR A 197 -14.72 -8.72 5.26
N LEU A 198 -13.65 -8.01 4.87
CA LEU A 198 -12.64 -7.52 5.81
C LEU A 198 -13.24 -6.58 6.86
N PHE A 199 -14.16 -5.71 6.46
CA PHE A 199 -14.86 -4.81 7.36
C PHE A 199 -15.72 -5.59 8.38
N GLY A 200 -16.44 -6.64 7.96
CA GLY A 200 -17.18 -7.51 8.88
C GLY A 200 -16.29 -8.14 9.94
N ARG A 201 -15.12 -8.67 9.53
CA ARG A 201 -14.11 -9.19 10.48
C ARG A 201 -13.54 -8.10 11.39
N LEU A 202 -13.43 -6.88 10.90
CA LEU A 202 -12.92 -5.75 11.66
C LEU A 202 -13.94 -5.33 12.74
N VAL A 203 -15.23 -5.32 12.40
CA VAL A 203 -16.34 -5.13 13.35
C VAL A 203 -16.30 -6.21 14.44
N GLN A 204 -16.12 -7.48 14.07
CA GLN A 204 -16.00 -8.60 15.05
C GLN A 204 -14.81 -8.44 15.99
N LYS A 205 -13.71 -7.82 15.54
CA LYS A 205 -12.54 -7.53 16.39
C LYS A 205 -12.76 -6.35 17.34
N GLY A 206 -13.85 -5.60 17.19
CA GLY A 206 -14.20 -4.46 18.02
C GLY A 206 -13.74 -3.13 17.42
N LEU A 207 -14.72 -2.35 16.96
CA LEU A 207 -14.54 -0.95 16.63
C LEU A 207 -14.93 -0.07 17.81
N THR A 208 -14.27 1.07 17.98
CA THR A 208 -14.68 2.05 19.00
C THR A 208 -16.03 2.64 18.64
N ALA A 209 -16.89 2.84 19.64
CA ALA A 209 -18.20 3.48 19.49
C ALA A 209 -18.09 4.97 19.13
N HIS A 210 -17.87 5.27 17.85
CA HIS A 210 -17.77 6.64 17.33
C HIS A 210 -18.81 6.89 16.24
N VAL A 211 -19.31 8.13 16.09
CA VAL A 211 -20.37 8.47 15.11
C VAL A 211 -20.02 8.05 13.68
N LEU A 212 -18.76 8.20 13.27
CA LEU A 212 -18.24 7.72 11.97
C LEU A 212 -18.40 6.19 11.83
N THR A 213 -18.04 5.43 12.87
CA THR A 213 -18.15 3.96 12.85
C THR A 213 -19.59 3.50 12.80
N TYR A 214 -20.49 4.14 13.56
CA TYR A 214 -21.92 3.82 13.54
C TYR A 214 -22.57 4.12 12.19
N LYS A 215 -22.32 5.30 11.62
CA LYS A 215 -22.84 5.68 10.30
C LYS A 215 -22.32 4.76 9.20
N LEU A 216 -21.02 4.46 9.21
CA LEU A 216 -20.41 3.54 8.25
C LEU A 216 -20.95 2.12 8.38
N HIS A 217 -21.07 1.61 9.61
CA HIS A 217 -21.66 0.29 9.87
C HIS A 217 -23.11 0.22 9.41
N ALA A 218 -23.93 1.23 9.72
CA ALA A 218 -25.31 1.29 9.27
C ALA A 218 -25.42 1.27 7.74
N LYS A 219 -24.55 2.02 7.05
CA LYS A 219 -24.53 2.06 5.58
C LYS A 219 -24.07 0.74 4.95
N LEU A 220 -23.15 0.04 5.61
CA LEU A 220 -22.62 -1.26 5.16
C LEU A 220 -23.45 -2.46 5.64
N ALA A 221 -24.47 -2.27 6.48
CA ALA A 221 -25.26 -3.38 7.02
C ALA A 221 -25.83 -4.32 5.94
N PRO A 222 -26.36 -3.84 4.80
CA PRO A 222 -26.80 -4.73 3.72
C PRO A 222 -25.64 -5.56 3.13
N ALA A 223 -24.47 -4.95 2.95
CA ALA A 223 -23.28 -5.62 2.43
C ALA A 223 -22.74 -6.65 3.42
N LEU A 224 -22.82 -6.37 4.72
CA LEU A 224 -22.41 -7.29 5.78
C LEU A 224 -23.33 -8.51 5.88
N ALA A 225 -24.64 -8.33 5.64
CA ALA A 225 -25.56 -9.46 5.55
C ALA A 225 -25.21 -10.39 4.37
N THR A 226 -24.73 -9.83 3.25
CA THR A 226 -24.39 -10.61 2.04
C THR A 226 -22.98 -11.20 2.06
N TYR A 227 -21.99 -10.45 2.58
CA TYR A 227 -20.57 -10.77 2.45
C TYR A 227 -19.81 -10.90 3.78
N GLY A 228 -20.45 -10.56 4.89
CA GLY A 228 -19.82 -10.51 6.22
C GLY A 228 -19.45 -11.88 6.79
N ASP A 229 -20.05 -12.95 6.28
CA ASP A 229 -19.79 -14.32 6.73
C ASP A 229 -19.37 -15.23 5.57
N ARG A 230 -18.12 -15.08 5.10
CA ARG A 230 -17.50 -16.08 4.21
C ARG A 230 -16.93 -17.29 4.96
N THR A 231 -17.01 -17.28 6.29
CA THR A 231 -16.67 -18.44 7.12
C THR A 231 -17.77 -19.51 7.08
N ASP A 232 -19.01 -19.12 6.81
CA ASP A 232 -20.08 -20.06 6.51
C ASP A 232 -19.94 -20.63 5.09
N LYS A 233 -19.18 -21.72 4.97
CA LYS A 233 -18.98 -22.51 3.73
C LYS A 233 -20.27 -23.12 3.15
N ARG A 234 -21.46 -22.69 3.58
CA ARG A 234 -22.76 -23.24 3.17
C ARG A 234 -23.31 -22.63 1.89
N LEU A 235 -22.80 -21.48 1.43
CA LEU A 235 -23.17 -20.97 0.11
C LEU A 235 -22.29 -21.62 -0.96
N ARG A 236 -22.73 -22.80 -1.41
CA ARG A 236 -22.33 -23.32 -2.72
C ARG A 236 -22.81 -22.29 -3.76
N PRO A 237 -21.96 -21.91 -4.73
CA PRO A 237 -22.46 -21.16 -5.89
C PRO A 237 -23.53 -22.00 -6.62
N PRO A 238 -24.49 -21.36 -7.29
CA PRO A 238 -25.44 -22.06 -8.16
C PRO A 238 -24.73 -22.84 -9.27
#